data_AF-A0A915E8Y3-F1
#
_entry.id   AF-A0A915E8Y3-F1
#
_cell.length_a   1.000
_cell.length_b   1.000
_cell.length_c   1.000
_cell.angle_alpha   90.00
_cell.angle_beta   90.00
_cell.angle_gamma   90.00
#
_symmetry.space_group_name_H-M   'P 1'
#
loop_
_entity.id
_entity.type
_entity.pdbx_description
1 polymer ?
#
loop_
_entity_poly.entity_id
_entity_poly.type
_entity_poly.pdbx_seq_one_letter_code
_entity_poly.pdbx_strand_id
1 'polypeptide(L)'
;MSLKEDPHFEEVVNEMKDIQLTVDNLLFGSVFLRIPYGLQEDKVPPVPEDVSTTEETLTTIDETIQRCNELEDCRLKELLEDKNNASYEDLIEEYLRDVEEMCKTLKALKPMITPEHLREGEVGKTDVSWLSWRRNTLGSKLHKEINDLSDVIENQTDDASQLEGKLKTLNNILKTANTLQQSAQYLAWFTRRVVEYNESLPEFNRDFTVNLVSQWVQEEANKVLEHHKNCINARVELENKLAELRQQ
;
A
#
# COMPACT_ATOMS: atom_id res chain seq x y z
N MET A 1 0.38 -27.71 23.38
CA MET A 1 0.50 -26.25 23.51
C MET A 1 -0.18 -25.64 22.31
N SER A 2 -1.02 -24.63 22.52
CA SER A 2 -1.61 -23.85 21.44
C SER A 2 -0.49 -23.00 20.84
N LEU A 3 -0.31 -23.09 19.52
CA LEU A 3 0.77 -22.53 18.71
C LEU A 3 0.78 -20.98 18.63
N LYS A 4 -0.06 -20.31 19.43
CA LYS A 4 -0.03 -18.86 19.70
C LYS A 4 1.02 -18.45 20.76
N GLU A 5 1.83 -19.38 21.24
CA GLU A 5 2.70 -19.18 22.40
C GLU A 5 4.19 -19.51 22.14
N ASP A 6 4.62 -19.75 20.89
CA ASP A 6 6.06 -19.74 20.59
C ASP A 6 6.52 -18.28 20.44
N PRO A 7 7.28 -17.73 21.41
CA PRO A 7 7.66 -16.32 21.41
C PRO A 7 8.50 -15.95 20.18
N HIS A 8 9.29 -16.88 19.63
CA HIS A 8 10.17 -16.60 18.49
C HIS A 8 9.36 -16.46 17.20
N PHE A 9 8.29 -17.25 17.03
CA PHE A 9 7.41 -17.15 15.88
C PHE A 9 6.53 -15.90 15.95
N GLU A 10 6.05 -15.54 17.14
CA GLU A 10 5.28 -14.30 17.34
C GLU A 10 6.11 -13.05 17.02
N GLU A 11 7.39 -13.02 17.38
CA GLU A 11 8.30 -11.93 17.02
C GLU A 11 8.49 -11.79 15.51
N VAL A 12 8.65 -12.91 14.78
CA VAL A 12 8.75 -12.90 13.31
C VAL A 12 7.48 -12.34 12.68
N VAL A 13 6.31 -12.77 13.14
CA VAL A 13 5.03 -12.27 12.64
C VAL A 13 4.85 -10.77 12.90
N ASN A 14 5.26 -10.30 14.08
CA ASN A 14 5.20 -8.89 14.42
C ASN A 14 6.17 -8.05 13.57
N GLU A 15 7.37 -8.55 13.34
CA GLU A 15 8.35 -7.89 12.47
C GLU A 15 7.87 -7.84 11.02
N MET A 16 7.32 -8.93 10.48
CA MET A 16 6.69 -8.97 9.15
C MET A 16 5.64 -7.88 8.99
N LYS A 17 4.75 -7.73 9.97
CA LYS A 17 3.70 -6.70 9.95
C LYS A 17 4.26 -5.29 10.01
N ASP A 18 5.30 -5.06 10.80
CA ASP A 18 5.96 -3.76 10.90
C ASP A 18 6.67 -3.37 9.60
N ILE A 19 7.39 -4.31 8.98
CA ILE A 19 8.03 -4.11 7.69
C ILE A 19 6.96 -3.84 6.62
N GLN A 20 5.90 -4.64 6.53
CA GLN A 20 4.83 -4.42 5.57
C GLN A 20 4.18 -3.04 5.72
N LEU A 21 3.93 -2.60 6.96
CA LEU A 21 3.40 -1.27 7.23
C LEU A 21 4.35 -0.18 6.75
N THR A 22 5.66 -0.37 6.98
CA THR A 22 6.70 0.55 6.50
C THR A 22 6.72 0.59 4.97
N VAL A 23 6.66 -0.57 4.30
CA VAL A 23 6.59 -0.66 2.83
C VAL A 23 5.35 0.04 2.28
N ASP A 24 4.18 -0.17 2.88
CA ASP A 24 2.94 0.48 2.47
C ASP A 24 3.05 2.01 2.62
N ASN A 25 3.57 2.49 3.75
CA ASN A 25 3.77 3.92 3.99
C ASN A 25 4.75 4.55 2.97
N LEU A 26 5.87 3.88 2.70
CA LEU A 26 6.82 4.32 1.68
C LEU A 26 6.18 4.31 0.29
N LEU A 27 5.43 3.26 -0.05
CA LEU A 27 4.78 3.11 -1.33
C LEU A 27 3.74 4.21 -1.56
N PHE A 28 2.81 4.42 -0.63
CA PHE A 28 1.73 5.38 -0.84
C PHE A 28 2.13 6.82 -0.50
N GLY A 29 3.04 7.04 0.44
CA GLY A 29 3.59 8.36 0.78
C GLY A 29 4.51 8.91 -0.30
N SER A 30 5.31 8.05 -0.96
CA SER A 30 6.19 8.50 -2.04
C SER A 30 5.47 9.03 -3.29
N VAL A 31 4.14 8.87 -3.38
CA VAL A 31 3.37 9.46 -4.48
C VAL A 31 3.45 10.99 -4.47
N PHE A 32 3.50 11.58 -3.28
CA PHE A 32 3.50 13.03 -3.06
C PHE A 32 4.85 13.68 -3.38
N LEU A 33 5.90 12.87 -3.49
CA LEU A 33 7.26 13.33 -3.79
C LEU A 33 7.48 13.67 -5.27
N ARG A 34 6.53 13.30 -6.13
CA ARG A 34 6.65 13.50 -7.58
C ARG A 34 5.75 14.63 -8.04
N ILE A 35 6.34 15.59 -8.72
CA ILE A 35 5.63 16.68 -9.38
C ILE A 35 5.53 16.36 -10.88
N PRO A 36 4.36 16.50 -11.53
CA PRO A 36 4.22 16.28 -12.96
C PRO A 36 5.06 17.29 -13.73
N TYR A 37 5.61 16.87 -14.87
CA TYR A 37 6.51 17.74 -15.63
C TYR A 37 5.83 19.03 -16.10
N GLY A 38 6.59 20.14 -16.10
CA GLY A 38 6.12 21.43 -16.60
C GLY A 38 5.18 22.19 -15.66
N LEU A 39 4.91 21.65 -14.47
CA LEU A 39 4.13 22.34 -13.44
C LEU A 39 5.04 23.21 -12.55
N GLN A 40 4.55 24.39 -12.18
CA GLN A 40 5.17 25.22 -11.14
C GLN A 40 4.80 24.69 -9.75
N GLU A 41 5.72 24.80 -8.78
CA GLU A 41 5.57 24.28 -7.42
C GLU A 41 4.37 24.88 -6.67
N ASP A 42 3.95 26.10 -7.00
CA ASP A 42 2.82 26.82 -6.39
C ASP A 42 1.44 26.18 -6.68
N LYS A 43 1.37 25.23 -7.62
CA LYS A 43 0.14 24.51 -8.00
C LYS A 43 0.08 23.08 -7.45
N VAL A 44 1.08 22.66 -6.69
CA VAL A 44 1.16 21.32 -6.11
C VAL A 44 0.30 21.28 -4.84
N PRO A 45 -0.58 20.27 -4.66
CA PRO A 45 -1.30 20.06 -3.41
C PRO A 45 -0.33 19.96 -2.23
N PRO A 46 -0.72 20.41 -1.02
CA PRO A 46 0.12 20.26 0.15
C PRO A 46 0.44 18.78 0.37
N VAL A 47 1.72 18.51 0.63
CA VAL A 47 2.18 17.19 1.03
C VAL A 47 1.70 16.93 2.47
N PRO A 48 1.10 15.76 2.76
CA PRO A 48 0.72 15.41 4.14
C PRO A 48 1.92 15.47 5.10
N GLU A 49 1.68 15.90 6.35
CA GLU A 49 2.75 16.11 7.35
C GLU A 49 3.53 14.84 7.70
N ASP A 50 2.92 13.67 7.48
CA ASP A 50 3.47 12.34 7.73
C ASP A 50 4.31 11.79 6.57
N VAL A 51 4.40 12.50 5.45
CA VAL A 51 5.25 12.10 4.32
C VAL A 51 6.66 12.65 4.50
N SER A 52 7.62 11.73 4.62
CA SER A 52 9.05 12.05 4.70
C SER A 52 9.58 12.71 3.43
N THR A 53 10.71 13.40 3.54
CA THR A 53 11.40 13.97 2.37
C THR A 53 11.91 12.89 1.41
N THR A 54 12.31 13.27 0.20
CA THR A 54 12.90 12.34 -0.77
C THR A 54 14.15 11.64 -0.23
N GLU A 55 15.04 12.37 0.44
CA GLU A 55 16.27 11.80 1.00
C GLU A 55 15.96 10.81 2.13
N GLU A 56 15.10 11.20 3.08
CA GLU A 56 14.65 10.31 4.15
C GLU A 56 13.96 9.06 3.59
N THR A 57 13.06 9.23 2.61
CA THR A 57 12.36 8.10 1.97
C THR A 57 13.34 7.13 1.32
N LEU A 58 14.36 7.62 0.61
CA LEU A 58 15.37 6.77 -0.01
C LEU A 58 16.23 6.03 1.02
N THR A 59 16.61 6.69 2.11
CA THR A 59 17.33 6.07 3.23
C THR A 59 16.47 4.99 3.89
N THR A 60 15.20 5.29 4.21
CA THR A 60 14.28 4.32 4.83
C THR A 60 14.00 3.14 3.90
N ILE A 61 13.98 3.33 2.57
CA ILE A 61 13.92 2.21 1.62
C ILE A 61 15.13 1.28 1.78
N ASP A 62 16.35 1.83 1.87
CA ASP A 62 17.56 1.01 2.04
C ASP A 62 17.56 0.26 3.37
N GLU A 63 17.22 0.95 4.46
CA GLU A 63 17.08 0.35 5.78
C GLU A 63 16.02 -0.75 5.80
N THR A 64 14.88 -0.53 5.15
CA THR A 64 13.79 -1.52 5.10
C THR A 64 14.18 -2.73 4.24
N ILE A 65 14.88 -2.53 3.12
CA ILE A 65 15.44 -3.63 2.33
C ILE A 65 16.44 -4.44 3.17
N GLN A 66 17.29 -3.78 3.96
CA GLN A 66 18.20 -4.47 4.87
C GLN A 66 17.43 -5.31 5.89
N ARG A 67 16.41 -4.74 6.54
CA ARG A 67 15.54 -5.46 7.48
C ARG A 67 14.86 -6.67 6.83
N CYS A 68 14.36 -6.54 5.60
CA CYS A 68 13.81 -7.67 4.85
C CYS A 68 14.84 -8.78 4.64
N ASN A 69 16.07 -8.45 4.23
CA ASN A 69 17.11 -9.45 4.02
C ASN A 69 17.50 -10.14 5.34
N GLU A 70 17.60 -9.39 6.44
CA GLU A 70 17.88 -9.96 7.77
C GLU A 70 16.75 -10.91 8.22
N LEU A 71 15.49 -10.55 7.98
CA LEU A 71 14.34 -11.40 8.28
C LEU A 71 14.31 -12.66 7.40
N GLU A 72 14.61 -12.54 6.11
CA GLU A 72 14.70 -13.66 5.17
C GLU A 72 15.84 -14.62 5.54
N ASP A 73 17.07 -14.10 5.62
CA ASP A 73 18.29 -14.89 5.72
C ASP A 73 18.57 -15.41 7.13
N CYS A 74 18.29 -14.61 8.17
CA CYS A 74 18.69 -14.96 9.54
C CYS A 74 17.54 -15.48 10.39
N ARG A 75 16.27 -15.30 10.00
CA ARG A 75 15.14 -15.74 10.84
C ARG A 75 14.28 -16.77 10.14
N LEU A 76 13.73 -16.44 8.96
CA LEU A 76 12.80 -17.33 8.27
C LEU A 76 13.48 -18.59 7.72
N LYS A 77 14.66 -18.46 7.08
CA LYS A 77 15.42 -19.63 6.61
C LYS A 77 15.90 -20.51 7.76
N GLU A 78 16.36 -19.93 8.87
CA GLU A 78 16.76 -20.71 10.06
C GLU A 78 15.56 -21.47 10.66
N LEU A 79 14.38 -20.84 10.72
CA LEU A 79 13.16 -21.51 11.19
C LEU A 79 12.73 -22.65 10.28
N LEU A 80 12.95 -22.54 8.96
CA LEU A 80 12.64 -23.59 7.99
C LEU A 80 13.57 -24.80 8.10
N GLU A 81 14.84 -24.57 8.45
CA GLU A 81 15.84 -25.63 8.64
C GLU A 81 15.65 -26.44 9.93
N ASP A 82 14.97 -25.89 10.94
CA ASP A 82 14.64 -26.59 12.18
C ASP A 82 13.48 -27.57 11.97
N LYS A 83 13.79 -28.88 12.09
CA LYS A 83 12.83 -29.98 11.96
C LYS A 83 11.69 -29.93 12.97
N ASN A 84 11.83 -29.19 14.06
CA ASN A 84 10.73 -28.97 15.03
C ASN A 84 9.61 -28.08 14.46
N ASN A 85 9.88 -27.35 13.37
CA ASN A 85 8.96 -26.41 12.75
C ASN A 85 8.24 -26.97 11.50
N ALA A 86 8.36 -28.28 11.23
CA ALA A 86 7.76 -28.91 10.04
C ALA A 86 6.24 -28.68 9.88
N SER A 87 5.52 -28.40 10.98
CA SER A 87 4.10 -28.04 10.94
C SER A 87 3.80 -26.63 10.43
N TYR A 88 4.82 -25.80 10.21
CA TYR A 88 4.71 -24.41 9.78
C TYR A 88 5.44 -24.13 8.47
N GLU A 89 5.97 -25.16 7.82
CA GLU A 89 6.73 -25.05 6.56
C GLU A 89 5.98 -24.18 5.54
N ASP A 90 4.70 -24.49 5.29
CA ASP A 90 3.85 -23.73 4.36
C ASP A 90 3.73 -22.23 4.72
N LEU A 91 3.62 -21.91 6.01
CA LEU A 91 3.46 -20.55 6.51
C LEU A 91 4.79 -19.77 6.46
N ILE A 92 5.90 -20.43 6.78
CA ILE A 92 7.24 -19.84 6.65
C ILE A 92 7.55 -19.57 5.18
N GLU A 93 7.20 -20.48 4.27
CA GLU A 93 7.34 -20.27 2.84
C GLU A 93 6.47 -19.11 2.33
N GLU A 94 5.26 -18.92 2.86
CA GLU A 94 4.42 -17.77 2.56
C GLU A 94 5.10 -16.46 2.98
N TYR A 95 5.62 -16.39 4.21
CA TYR A 95 6.36 -15.22 4.67
C TYR A 95 7.62 -14.95 3.85
N LEU A 96 8.36 -15.98 3.42
CA LEU A 96 9.50 -15.81 2.52
C LEU A 96 9.08 -15.18 1.18
N ARG A 97 7.95 -15.60 0.61
CA ARG A 97 7.40 -14.99 -0.61
C ARG A 97 7.00 -13.53 -0.39
N ASP A 98 6.35 -13.23 0.73
CA ASP A 98 5.96 -11.87 1.09
C ASP A 98 7.18 -10.95 1.25
N VAL A 99 8.23 -11.42 1.95
CA VAL A 99 9.50 -10.66 2.09
C VAL A 99 10.14 -10.40 0.74
N GLU A 100 10.19 -11.41 -0.14
CA GLU A 100 10.74 -11.26 -1.48
C GLU A 100 9.95 -10.21 -2.29
N GLU A 101 8.61 -10.23 -2.22
CA GLU A 101 7.74 -9.26 -2.87
C GLU A 101 7.93 -7.84 -2.32
N MET A 102 8.04 -7.68 -1.00
CA MET A 102 8.35 -6.40 -0.36
C MET A 102 9.69 -5.85 -0.84
N CYS A 103 10.74 -6.68 -0.86
CA CYS A 103 12.06 -6.33 -1.39
C CYS A 103 12.00 -5.90 -2.87
N LYS A 104 11.28 -6.65 -3.72
CA LYS A 104 11.09 -6.30 -5.14
C LYS A 104 10.37 -4.96 -5.29
N THR A 105 9.32 -4.74 -4.50
CA THR A 105 8.54 -3.50 -4.51
C THR A 105 9.40 -2.30 -4.13
N LEU A 106 10.18 -2.40 -3.05
CA LEU A 106 11.08 -1.33 -2.59
C LEU A 106 12.20 -1.02 -3.59
N LYS A 107 12.81 -2.06 -4.19
CA LYS A 107 13.83 -1.89 -5.25
C LYS A 107 13.23 -1.20 -6.49
N ALA A 108 12.00 -1.54 -6.85
CA ALA A 108 11.29 -0.90 -7.96
C ALA A 108 10.83 0.53 -7.62
N LEU A 109 10.55 0.82 -6.34
CA LEU A 109 10.11 2.14 -5.90
C LEU A 109 11.21 3.20 -5.99
N LYS A 110 12.47 2.86 -5.68
CA LYS A 110 13.60 3.80 -5.75
C LYS A 110 13.67 4.63 -7.05
N PRO A 111 13.73 4.01 -8.24
CA PRO A 111 13.76 4.77 -9.49
C PRO A 111 12.45 5.53 -9.77
N MET A 112 11.33 5.15 -9.15
CA MET A 112 10.04 5.83 -9.32
C MET A 112 9.92 7.14 -8.54
N ILE A 113 10.75 7.33 -7.51
CA ILE A 113 10.83 8.56 -6.70
C ILE A 113 11.69 9.61 -7.38
N THR A 114 12.73 9.19 -8.10
CA THR A 114 13.70 10.06 -8.78
C THR A 114 13.45 10.07 -10.29
N PRO A 115 12.78 11.09 -10.85
CA PRO A 115 12.39 11.11 -12.26
C PRO A 115 13.57 10.96 -13.23
N GLU A 116 14.76 11.44 -12.83
CA GLU A 116 15.99 11.38 -13.63
C GLU A 116 16.49 9.94 -13.86
N HIS A 117 16.11 9.01 -12.99
CA HIS A 117 16.46 7.59 -13.10
C HIS A 117 15.46 6.78 -13.93
N LEU A 118 14.28 7.33 -14.24
CA LEU A 118 13.38 6.78 -15.24
C LEU A 118 13.95 7.14 -16.62
N ARG A 119 14.89 6.31 -17.09
CA ARG A 119 15.45 6.44 -18.44
C ARG A 119 14.32 6.42 -19.46
N GLU A 120 14.09 7.54 -20.12
CA GLU A 120 13.77 7.65 -21.55
C GLU A 120 13.83 9.12 -21.95
N GLY A 121 14.48 9.44 -23.07
CA GLY A 121 14.67 10.81 -23.58
C GLY A 121 13.40 11.50 -24.07
N GLU A 122 12.22 11.04 -23.62
CA GLU A 122 10.89 11.54 -23.96
C GLU A 122 10.06 11.69 -22.69
N VAL A 123 9.80 12.95 -22.33
CA VAL A 123 9.16 13.39 -21.07
C VAL A 123 7.76 12.78 -20.85
N GLY A 124 7.01 12.47 -21.92
CA GLY A 124 5.67 11.89 -21.80
C GLY A 124 5.66 10.42 -21.37
N LYS A 125 6.67 9.64 -21.77
CA LYS A 125 6.72 8.19 -21.47
C LYS A 125 7.05 7.89 -20.02
N THR A 126 7.79 8.77 -19.36
CA THR A 126 8.20 8.59 -17.96
C THR A 126 7.03 8.80 -16.98
N ASP A 127 6.14 9.75 -17.26
CA ASP A 127 4.93 9.98 -16.45
C ASP A 127 3.86 8.91 -16.69
N VAL A 128 3.66 8.48 -17.95
CA VAL A 128 2.73 7.39 -18.28
C VAL A 128 3.18 6.06 -17.65
N SER A 129 4.47 5.74 -17.73
CA SER A 129 5.03 4.52 -17.12
C SER A 129 4.89 4.56 -15.60
N TRP A 130 5.16 5.71 -14.98
CA TRP A 130 4.99 5.90 -13.55
C TRP A 130 3.52 5.77 -13.12
N LEU A 131 2.59 6.41 -13.83
CA LEU A 131 1.15 6.29 -13.57
C LEU A 131 0.66 4.85 -13.70
N SER A 132 1.16 4.12 -14.70
CA SER A 132 0.81 2.71 -14.89
C SER A 132 1.32 1.84 -13.74
N TRP A 133 2.56 2.07 -13.29
CA TRP A 133 3.12 1.37 -12.14
C TRP A 133 2.36 1.68 -10.85
N ARG A 134 2.08 2.96 -10.58
CA ARG A 134 1.31 3.42 -9.43
C ARG A 134 -0.12 2.85 -9.41
N ARG A 135 -0.78 2.79 -10.57
CA ARG A 135 -2.10 2.17 -10.68
C ARG A 135 -2.07 0.70 -10.30
N ASN A 136 -1.05 -0.05 -10.74
CA ASN A 136 -0.95 -1.47 -10.44
C ASN A 136 -0.67 -1.73 -8.96
N THR A 137 0.22 -0.94 -8.35
CA THR A 137 0.51 -1.08 -6.91
C THR A 137 -0.68 -0.69 -6.04
N LEU A 138 -1.40 0.38 -6.42
CA LEU A 138 -2.66 0.76 -5.78
C LEU A 138 -3.71 -0.36 -5.87
N GLY A 139 -3.91 -0.94 -7.06
CA GLY A 139 -4.90 -2.00 -7.27
C GLY A 139 -4.56 -3.29 -6.55
N SER A 140 -3.28 -3.69 -6.51
CA SER A 140 -2.84 -4.87 -5.75
C SER A 140 -3.15 -4.72 -4.26
N LYS A 141 -2.77 -3.57 -3.67
CA LYS A 141 -3.04 -3.30 -2.25
C LYS A 141 -4.54 -3.20 -1.96
N LEU A 142 -5.29 -2.52 -2.83
CA LEU A 142 -6.75 -2.42 -2.69
C LEU A 142 -7.41 -3.80 -2.68
N HIS A 143 -6.97 -4.72 -3.54
CA HIS A 143 -7.50 -6.08 -3.57
C HIS A 143 -7.29 -6.80 -2.23
N LYS A 144 -6.08 -6.67 -1.63
CA LYS A 144 -5.78 -7.23 -0.31
C LYS A 144 -6.68 -6.65 0.78
N GLU A 145 -6.83 -5.32 0.83
CA GLU A 145 -7.68 -4.65 1.83
C GLU A 145 -9.17 -5.00 1.68
N ILE A 146 -9.66 -5.24 0.45
CA ILE A 146 -11.04 -5.72 0.22
C ILE A 146 -11.23 -7.12 0.80
N ASN A 147 -10.26 -8.02 0.63
CA ASN A 147 -10.33 -9.36 1.20
C ASN A 147 -10.28 -9.30 2.74
N ASP A 148 -9.35 -8.52 3.30
CA ASP A 148 -9.24 -8.31 4.75
C ASP A 148 -10.54 -7.75 5.35
N LEU A 149 -11.19 -6.80 4.67
CA LEU A 149 -12.48 -6.26 5.09
C LEU A 149 -13.58 -7.33 5.04
N SER A 150 -13.60 -8.12 3.98
CA SER A 150 -14.58 -9.21 3.80
C SER A 150 -14.47 -10.23 4.94
N ASP A 151 -13.25 -10.63 5.30
CA ASP A 151 -12.99 -11.55 6.42
C ASP A 151 -13.50 -11.01 7.76
N VAL A 152 -13.41 -9.69 7.98
CA VAL A 152 -13.93 -9.06 9.19
C VAL A 152 -15.46 -9.11 9.24
N ILE A 153 -16.13 -8.92 8.10
CA ILE A 153 -17.59 -8.82 8.00
C ILE A 153 -18.27 -10.19 7.95
N GLU A 154 -17.73 -11.16 7.21
CA GLU A 154 -18.34 -12.47 6.97
C GLU A 154 -18.45 -13.32 8.24
N ASN A 155 -17.52 -13.12 9.18
CA ASN A 155 -17.55 -13.79 10.46
C ASN A 155 -18.61 -13.14 11.35
N GLN A 156 -19.85 -13.62 11.35
CA GLN A 156 -20.85 -13.16 12.33
C GLN A 156 -20.48 -13.64 13.74
N THR A 157 -20.51 -12.73 14.71
CA THR A 157 -20.35 -13.07 16.14
C THR A 157 -21.27 -12.20 16.99
N ASP A 158 -21.81 -12.81 18.05
CA ASP A 158 -22.63 -12.15 19.07
C ASP A 158 -21.87 -12.01 20.40
N ASP A 159 -20.56 -12.31 20.40
CA ASP A 159 -19.69 -12.11 21.55
C ASP A 159 -19.08 -10.70 21.51
N ALA A 160 -19.29 -9.93 22.59
CA ALA A 160 -18.84 -8.54 22.67
C ALA A 160 -17.31 -8.40 22.60
N SER A 161 -16.55 -9.33 23.19
CA SER A 161 -15.08 -9.31 23.16
C SER A 161 -14.55 -9.58 21.75
N GLN A 162 -15.18 -10.51 21.02
CA GLN A 162 -14.85 -10.76 19.61
C GLN A 162 -15.21 -9.58 18.71
N LEU A 163 -16.33 -8.88 18.96
CA LEU A 163 -16.68 -7.66 18.23
C LEU A 163 -15.70 -6.52 18.50
N GLU A 164 -15.24 -6.34 19.74
CA GLU A 164 -14.19 -5.37 20.07
C GLU A 164 -12.88 -5.69 19.33
N GLY A 165 -12.50 -6.97 19.26
CA GLY A 165 -11.36 -7.42 18.47
C GLY A 165 -11.50 -7.08 16.99
N LYS A 166 -12.68 -7.32 16.41
CA LYS A 166 -12.99 -6.99 15.01
C LYS A 166 -12.97 -5.49 14.75
N LEU A 167 -13.53 -4.68 15.65
CA LEU A 167 -13.46 -3.23 15.56
C LEU A 167 -12.01 -2.73 15.59
N LYS A 168 -11.14 -3.34 16.40
CA LYS A 168 -9.71 -3.01 16.40
C LYS A 168 -9.07 -3.31 15.04
N THR A 169 -9.33 -4.48 14.46
CA THR A 169 -8.84 -4.84 13.11
C THR A 169 -9.38 -3.88 12.06
N LEU A 170 -10.69 -3.60 12.07
CA LEU A 170 -11.33 -2.70 11.12
C LEU A 170 -10.82 -1.26 11.23
N ASN A 171 -10.49 -0.79 12.43
CA ASN A 171 -9.85 0.51 12.60
C ASN A 171 -8.46 0.58 11.95
N ASN A 172 -7.72 -0.53 11.90
CA ASN A 172 -6.46 -0.59 11.17
C ASN A 172 -6.69 -0.59 9.65
N ILE A 173 -7.63 -1.39 9.15
CA ILE A 173 -8.04 -1.38 7.73
C ILE A 173 -8.49 0.03 7.31
N LEU A 174 -9.28 0.71 8.15
CA LEU A 174 -9.73 2.07 7.87
C LEU A 174 -8.58 3.08 7.83
N LYS A 175 -7.54 2.92 8.66
CA LYS A 175 -6.33 3.75 8.56
C LYS A 175 -5.64 3.54 7.20
N THR A 176 -5.45 2.29 6.79
CA THR A 176 -4.87 1.99 5.47
C THR A 176 -5.74 2.54 4.34
N ALA A 177 -7.07 2.37 4.42
CA ALA A 177 -8.02 2.90 3.44
C ALA A 177 -7.96 4.44 3.33
N ASN A 178 -7.74 5.15 4.44
CA ASN A 178 -7.51 6.60 4.42
C ASN A 178 -6.22 6.94 3.66
N THR A 179 -5.12 6.25 3.93
CA THR A 179 -3.83 6.45 3.22
C THR A 179 -3.98 6.18 1.72
N LEU A 180 -4.65 5.09 1.35
CA LEU A 180 -4.95 4.77 -0.04
C LEU A 180 -5.81 5.85 -0.69
N GLN A 181 -6.83 6.36 0.01
CA GLN A 181 -7.68 7.42 -0.48
C GLN A 181 -6.89 8.69 -0.78
N GLN A 182 -6.02 9.12 0.14
CA GLN A 182 -5.18 10.30 -0.06
C GLN A 182 -4.23 10.11 -1.25
N SER A 183 -3.60 8.93 -1.34
CA SER A 183 -2.72 8.59 -2.46
C SER A 183 -3.48 8.60 -3.81
N ALA A 184 -4.68 8.01 -3.85
CA ALA A 184 -5.54 7.98 -5.03
C ALA A 184 -6.02 9.39 -5.45
N GLN A 185 -6.33 10.26 -4.48
CA GLN A 185 -6.69 11.66 -4.75
C GLN A 185 -5.50 12.42 -5.37
N TYR A 186 -4.30 12.22 -4.84
CA TYR A 186 -3.09 12.81 -5.41
C TYR A 186 -2.81 12.28 -6.81
N LEU A 187 -2.91 10.96 -7.02
CA LEU A 187 -2.77 10.36 -8.35
C LEU A 187 -3.77 10.95 -9.34
N ALA A 188 -5.05 11.07 -8.96
CA ALA A 188 -6.06 11.68 -9.84
C ALA A 188 -5.76 13.16 -10.15
N TRP A 189 -5.18 13.91 -9.22
CA TRP A 189 -4.68 15.26 -9.50
C TRP A 189 -3.48 15.23 -10.46
N PHE A 190 -2.47 14.40 -10.19
CA PHE A 190 -1.27 14.25 -11.00
C PHE A 190 -1.64 13.89 -12.44
N THR A 191 -2.50 12.89 -12.60
CA THR A 191 -2.96 12.41 -13.90
C THR A 191 -3.68 13.49 -14.70
N ARG A 192 -4.53 14.30 -14.06
CA ARG A 192 -5.16 15.46 -14.73
C ARG A 192 -4.11 16.44 -15.26
N ARG A 193 -3.05 16.72 -14.50
CA ARG A 193 -1.96 17.59 -14.96
C ARG A 193 -1.18 17.01 -16.12
N VAL A 194 -0.90 15.71 -16.11
CA VAL A 194 -0.25 15.03 -17.24
C VAL A 194 -1.13 15.11 -18.50
N VAL A 195 -2.44 14.90 -18.38
CA VAL A 195 -3.39 15.04 -19.50
C VAL A 195 -3.40 16.47 -20.03
N GLU A 196 -3.57 17.48 -19.16
CA GLU A 196 -3.58 18.89 -19.55
C GLU A 196 -2.29 19.29 -20.27
N TYR A 197 -1.13 18.87 -19.76
CA TYR A 197 0.15 19.11 -20.40
C TYR A 197 0.21 18.44 -21.77
N ASN A 198 -0.16 17.16 -21.87
CA ASN A 198 -0.18 16.43 -23.14
C ASN A 198 -1.09 17.09 -24.18
N GLU A 199 -2.27 17.58 -23.78
CA GLU A 199 -3.21 18.29 -24.66
C GLU A 199 -2.64 19.63 -25.16
N SER A 200 -1.77 20.28 -24.36
CA SER A 200 -1.10 21.53 -24.74
C SER A 200 -0.01 21.36 -25.80
N LEU A 201 0.49 20.14 -25.99
CA LEU A 201 1.54 19.85 -26.97
C LEU A 201 1.00 19.87 -28.42
N PRO A 202 1.84 20.20 -29.42
CA PRO A 202 1.52 20.00 -30.82
C PRO A 202 1.11 18.54 -31.09
N GLU A 203 0.18 18.31 -32.01
CA GLU A 203 -0.41 16.98 -32.28
C GLU A 203 0.64 15.87 -32.46
N PHE A 204 1.72 16.13 -33.19
CA PHE A 204 2.80 15.18 -33.44
C PHE A 204 3.63 14.82 -32.19
N ASN A 205 3.54 15.62 -31.13
CA ASN A 205 4.24 15.42 -29.86
C ASN A 205 3.32 14.88 -28.76
N ARG A 206 2.03 14.66 -29.06
CA ARG A 206 1.08 14.12 -28.09
C ARG A 206 1.30 12.62 -27.92
N ASP A 207 1.33 12.19 -26.68
CA ASP A 207 1.29 10.78 -26.33
C ASP A 207 -0.19 10.35 -26.16
N PHE A 208 -0.67 9.53 -27.11
CA PHE A 208 -2.06 9.05 -27.08
C PHE A 208 -2.31 8.04 -25.96
N THR A 209 -1.27 7.45 -25.36
CA THR A 209 -1.42 6.50 -24.24
C THR A 209 -1.80 7.20 -22.94
N VAL A 210 -1.54 8.51 -22.80
CA VAL A 210 -1.90 9.32 -21.62
C VAL A 210 -3.39 9.25 -21.32
N ASN A 211 -4.24 9.34 -22.35
CA ASN A 211 -5.69 9.30 -22.17
C ASN A 211 -6.18 7.92 -21.70
N LEU A 212 -5.58 6.85 -22.22
CA LEU A 212 -5.89 5.49 -21.82
C LEU A 212 -5.47 5.23 -20.36
N VAL A 213 -4.24 5.58 -20.00
CA VAL A 213 -3.74 5.43 -18.63
C VAL A 213 -4.52 6.31 -17.67
N SER A 214 -4.94 7.50 -18.09
CA SER A 214 -5.78 8.39 -17.30
C SER A 214 -7.12 7.76 -16.90
N GLN A 215 -7.80 7.11 -17.86
CA GLN A 215 -9.03 6.38 -17.57
C GLN A 215 -8.80 5.26 -16.55
N TRP A 216 -7.73 4.48 -16.71
CA TRP A 216 -7.40 3.40 -15.78
C TRP A 216 -7.08 3.88 -14.37
N VAL A 217 -6.32 4.97 -14.24
CA VAL A 217 -6.02 5.57 -12.92
C VAL A 217 -7.31 6.06 -12.27
N GLN A 218 -8.20 6.69 -13.03
CA GLN A 218 -9.47 7.18 -12.50
C GLN A 218 -10.40 6.04 -12.05
N GLU A 219 -10.48 4.96 -12.83
CA GLU A 219 -11.22 3.75 -12.44
C GLU A 219 -10.70 3.18 -11.11
N GLU A 220 -9.38 3.07 -10.96
CA GLU A 220 -8.79 2.54 -9.74
C GLU A 220 -9.01 3.48 -8.54
N ALA A 221 -8.87 4.78 -8.74
CA ALA A 221 -9.17 5.78 -7.71
C ALA A 221 -10.63 5.72 -7.26
N ASN A 222 -11.58 5.47 -8.18
CA ASN A 222 -12.99 5.31 -7.83
C ASN A 222 -13.22 4.07 -6.95
N LYS A 223 -12.56 2.95 -7.25
CA LYS A 223 -12.64 1.74 -6.42
C LYS A 223 -12.08 1.98 -5.01
N VAL A 224 -10.99 2.74 -4.88
CA VAL A 224 -10.44 3.13 -3.57
C VAL A 224 -11.46 3.97 -2.78
N LEU A 225 -12.13 4.92 -3.42
CA LEU A 225 -13.17 5.74 -2.79
C LEU A 225 -14.36 4.89 -2.31
N GLU A 226 -14.76 3.91 -3.12
CA GLU A 226 -15.81 2.96 -2.76
C GLU A 226 -15.41 2.08 -1.58
N HIS A 227 -14.21 1.50 -1.62
CA HIS A 227 -13.67 0.69 -0.53
C HIS A 227 -13.58 1.47 0.79
N HIS A 228 -13.05 2.70 0.76
CA HIS A 228 -13.01 3.55 1.95
C HIS A 228 -14.41 3.80 2.54
N LYS A 229 -15.41 4.04 1.70
CA LYS A 229 -16.82 4.16 2.14
C LYS A 229 -17.32 2.86 2.77
N ASN A 230 -16.99 1.71 2.17
CA ASN A 230 -17.37 0.41 2.70
C ASN A 230 -16.75 0.15 4.08
N CYS A 231 -15.48 0.51 4.29
CA CYS A 231 -14.82 0.43 5.60
C CYS A 231 -15.52 1.28 6.66
N ILE A 232 -15.91 2.52 6.32
CA ILE A 232 -16.67 3.39 7.24
C ILE A 232 -18.01 2.76 7.60
N ASN A 233 -18.76 2.29 6.61
CA ASN A 233 -20.08 1.68 6.84
C ASN A 233 -19.96 0.44 7.73
N ALA A 234 -19.03 -0.47 7.42
CA ALA A 234 -18.77 -1.65 8.22
C ALA A 234 -18.40 -1.30 9.67
N ARG A 235 -17.67 -0.20 9.88
CA ARG A 235 -17.30 0.24 11.24
C ARG A 235 -18.53 0.68 12.01
N VAL A 236 -19.36 1.51 11.39
CA VAL A 236 -20.61 1.98 12.00
C VAL A 236 -21.54 0.81 12.33
N GLU A 237 -21.65 -0.17 11.45
CA GLU A 237 -22.45 -1.38 11.69
C GLU A 237 -21.94 -2.19 12.89
N LEU A 238 -20.63 -2.44 12.98
CA LEU A 238 -20.03 -3.15 14.11
C LEU A 238 -20.13 -2.35 15.42
N GLU A 239 -19.96 -1.02 15.38
CA GLU A 239 -20.13 -0.14 16.55
C GLU A 239 -21.57 -0.19 17.09
N ASN A 240 -22.56 -0.14 16.20
CA ASN A 240 -23.97 -0.26 16.57
C ASN A 240 -24.27 -1.62 17.19
N LYS A 241 -23.78 -2.71 16.58
CA LYS A 241 -23.99 -4.07 17.11
C LYS A 241 -23.37 -4.25 18.50
N LEU A 242 -22.17 -3.73 18.71
CA LEU A 242 -21.52 -3.77 20.03
C LEU A 242 -22.29 -2.94 21.07
N ALA A 243 -22.82 -1.79 20.68
CA ALA A 243 -23.61 -0.94 21.57
C ALA A 243 -24.92 -1.65 22.01
N GLU A 244 -25.58 -2.36 21.09
CA GLU A 244 -26.79 -3.14 21.40
C GLU A 244 -26.50 -4.26 22.40
N LEU A 245 -25.41 -5.01 22.23
CA LEU A 245 -25.03 -6.09 23.14
C LEU A 245 -24.65 -5.60 24.53
N ARG A 246 -24.10 -4.39 24.66
CA ARG A 246 -23.76 -3.80 25.97
C ARG A 246 -24.97 -3.26 26.72
N GLN A 247 -26.12 -3.11 26.06
CA GLN A 247 -27.38 -2.66 26.67
C GLN A 247 -28.27 -3.82 27.15
N GLN A 248 -27.95 -5.06 26.76
CA GLN A 248 -28.60 -6.29 27.20
C GLN A 248 -27.95 -6.85 28.46
#